data_AF-A0A7V9VDW4-F1
#
_entry.id   AF-A0A7V9VDW4-F1
#
_cell.length_a   1.000
_cell.length_b   1.000
_cell.length_c   1.000
_cell.angle_alpha   90.00
_cell.angle_beta   90.00
_cell.angle_gamma   90.00
#
_symmetry.space_group_name_H-M   'P 1'
#
loop_
_entity.id
_entity.type
_entity.pdbx_description
1 polymer ?
#
loop_
_entity_poly.entity_id
_entity_poly.type
_entity_poly.pdbx_seq_one_letter_code
_entity_poly.pdbx_strand_id
1 'polypeptide(L)'
;MTAQGSPTPGDEDDPRRTTEGEDGQGRGSRSHAPRNAAEWATLAISAAIIALLVGVAVFEHLTHDSPAGTRVEVVLALDEVYEVEGRFFIPFTATNRGATPAEDVVVTVTVRAPGPEGAVLEEGTADLAYLANSGERTGQFATDYDPATYPVEASVSSFQTP
;
A
#
# COMPACT_ATOMS: atom_id res chain seq x y z
N MET A 1 45.27 0.59 103.46
CA MET A 1 45.99 -0.64 103.10
C MET A 1 45.21 -1.31 102.00
N THR A 2 45.85 -1.53 100.84
CA THR A 2 45.51 -2.53 99.79
C THR A 2 44.19 -2.30 99.00
N ALA A 3 44.21 -1.67 97.83
CA ALA A 3 44.49 -2.21 96.48
C ALA A 3 43.44 -3.22 95.95
N GLN A 4 42.79 -2.89 94.83
CA GLN A 4 42.54 -3.82 93.72
C GLN A 4 41.88 -3.11 92.53
N GLY A 5 42.46 -3.29 91.36
CA GLY A 5 41.91 -2.88 90.07
C GLY A 5 41.46 -4.09 89.23
N SER A 6 41.01 -3.74 88.02
CA SER A 6 40.65 -4.57 86.86
C SER A 6 39.18 -4.93 86.69
N PRO A 7 38.66 -4.69 85.47
CA PRO A 7 37.74 -5.60 84.82
C PRO A 7 38.34 -6.13 83.51
N THR A 8 38.20 -7.43 83.27
CA THR A 8 38.25 -8.05 81.94
C THR A 8 37.31 -9.23 81.96
N PRO A 9 36.42 -9.35 80.96
CA PRO A 9 35.96 -10.65 80.51
C PRO A 9 36.14 -10.76 78.99
N GLY A 10 36.94 -11.74 78.60
CA GLY A 10 37.18 -12.12 77.20
C GLY A 10 37.59 -13.58 77.17
N ASP A 11 36.71 -14.44 77.69
CA ASP A 11 36.75 -15.88 77.50
C ASP A 11 36.17 -16.19 76.12
N GLU A 12 36.91 -16.91 75.28
CA GLU A 12 36.49 -18.23 74.79
C GLU A 12 37.63 -18.89 74.02
N ASP A 13 38.24 -19.87 74.69
CA ASP A 13 39.06 -20.95 74.16
C ASP A 13 38.22 -21.90 73.28
N ASP A 14 38.76 -22.39 72.16
CA ASP A 14 39.06 -23.82 72.00
C ASP A 14 40.01 -24.07 70.80
N PRO A 15 41.20 -24.64 71.05
CA PRO A 15 42.21 -24.98 70.06
C PRO A 15 42.15 -26.45 69.59
N ARG A 16 42.09 -26.70 68.27
CA ARG A 16 42.48 -28.00 67.69
C ARG A 16 43.22 -27.87 66.36
N ARG A 17 44.50 -28.27 66.41
CA ARG A 17 45.33 -29.00 65.41
C ARG A 17 45.27 -28.55 63.94
N THR A 18 46.30 -27.88 63.44
CA THR A 18 47.54 -28.43 62.81
C THR A 18 47.33 -29.18 61.49
N THR A 19 47.91 -28.55 60.45
CA THR A 19 48.64 -29.13 59.30
C THR A 19 47.92 -30.14 58.41
N GLU A 20 47.72 -29.78 57.13
CA GLU A 20 48.39 -30.39 55.99
C GLU A 20 47.89 -29.75 54.70
N GLY A 21 48.81 -29.50 53.77
CA GLY A 21 48.45 -29.13 52.41
C GLY A 21 47.96 -30.37 51.67
N GLU A 22 46.87 -30.22 50.93
CA GLU A 22 46.52 -31.17 49.87
C GLU A 22 45.88 -30.43 48.71
N ASP A 23 46.38 -30.79 47.54
CA ASP A 23 46.00 -30.34 46.23
C ASP A 23 44.49 -30.51 45.98
N GLY A 24 43.81 -29.40 45.70
CA GLY A 24 42.42 -29.38 45.28
C GLY A 24 42.28 -28.65 43.96
N GLN A 25 42.71 -29.30 42.88
CA GLN A 25 42.38 -28.90 41.51
C GLN A 25 40.87 -28.71 41.37
N GLY A 26 40.44 -27.45 41.41
CA GLY A 26 39.10 -27.01 41.08
C GLY A 26 39.15 -25.96 39.98
N ARG A 27 39.92 -26.20 38.91
CA ARG A 27 39.69 -25.54 37.62
C ARG A 27 38.30 -25.98 37.13
N GLY A 28 37.27 -25.33 37.65
CA GLY A 28 35.99 -25.19 36.97
C GLY A 28 36.25 -24.38 35.71
N SER A 29 36.77 -25.07 34.69
CA SER A 29 36.78 -24.60 33.32
C SER A 29 35.32 -24.34 32.98
N ARG A 30 34.88 -23.09 33.12
CA ARG A 30 33.63 -22.63 32.51
C ARG A 30 33.89 -22.74 31.03
N SER A 31 33.56 -23.89 30.46
CA SER A 31 33.53 -24.10 29.03
C SER A 31 32.72 -22.95 28.46
N HIS A 32 33.40 -22.04 27.76
CA HIS A 32 32.77 -21.03 26.92
C HIS A 32 32.12 -21.83 25.79
N ALA A 33 30.93 -22.37 26.06
CA ALA A 33 30.11 -23.02 25.06
C ALA A 33 29.93 -22.00 23.91
N PRO A 34 29.90 -22.43 22.64
CA PRO A 34 29.83 -21.53 21.50
C PRO A 34 28.45 -20.85 21.44
N ARG A 35 28.25 -19.81 22.25
CA ARG A 35 27.02 -19.02 22.33
C ARG A 35 26.68 -18.31 21.03
N ASN A 36 27.64 -18.27 20.11
CA ASN A 36 27.52 -17.61 18.81
C ASN A 36 26.45 -18.26 17.90
N ALA A 37 26.45 -19.59 17.74
CA ALA A 37 25.73 -20.21 16.62
C ALA A 37 24.20 -20.12 16.76
N ALA A 38 23.67 -20.32 17.96
CA ALA A 38 22.23 -20.23 18.21
C ALA A 38 21.73 -18.78 18.15
N GLU A 39 22.53 -17.82 18.65
CA GLU A 39 22.23 -16.39 18.58
C GLU A 39 22.24 -15.88 17.14
N TRP A 40 23.19 -16.32 16.32
CA TRP A 40 23.19 -16.01 14.88
C TRP A 40 22.01 -16.66 14.16
N ALA A 41 21.62 -17.88 14.54
CA ALA A 41 20.47 -18.54 13.94
C ALA A 41 19.16 -17.79 14.23
N THR A 42 18.93 -17.38 15.48
CA THR A 42 17.73 -16.62 15.84
C THR A 42 17.72 -15.22 15.22
N LEU A 43 18.89 -14.57 15.13
CA LEU A 43 19.04 -13.30 14.44
C LEU A 43 18.73 -13.44 12.94
N ALA A 44 19.29 -14.46 12.28
CA ALA A 44 19.06 -14.70 10.86
C ALA A 44 17.59 -14.99 10.57
N ILE A 45 16.94 -15.83 11.39
CA ILE A 45 15.50 -16.14 11.24
C ILE A 45 14.66 -14.87 11.44
N SER A 46 14.93 -14.09 12.47
CA SER A 46 14.19 -12.86 12.75
C SER A 46 14.36 -11.82 11.63
N ALA A 47 15.59 -11.64 11.15
CA ALA A 47 15.90 -10.74 10.04
C ALA A 47 15.23 -11.20 8.74
N ALA A 48 15.21 -12.50 8.46
CA ALA A 48 14.55 -13.06 7.28
C ALA A 48 13.03 -12.83 7.33
N ILE A 49 12.40 -13.01 8.49
CA ILE A 49 10.97 -12.72 8.67
C ILE A 49 10.67 -11.24 8.42
N ILE A 50 11.47 -10.33 9.00
CA ILE A 50 11.28 -8.88 8.79
C ILE A 50 11.47 -8.53 7.31
N ALA A 51 12.53 -9.03 6.68
CA ALA A 51 12.80 -8.79 5.27
C ALA A 51 11.68 -9.32 4.37
N LEU A 52 11.11 -10.48 4.70
CA LEU A 52 9.96 -11.03 3.99
C LEU A 52 8.72 -10.14 4.14
N LEU A 53 8.39 -9.70 5.36
CA LEU A 53 7.23 -8.84 5.61
C LEU A 53 7.37 -7.48 4.91
N VAL A 54 8.56 -6.86 5.00
CA VAL A 54 8.86 -5.61 4.27
C VAL A 54 8.80 -5.83 2.77
N GLY A 55 9.35 -6.95 2.28
CA GLY A 55 9.32 -7.31 0.87
C GLY A 55 7.89 -7.46 0.34
N VAL A 56 7.01 -8.15 1.09
CA VAL A 56 5.59 -8.26 0.74
C VAL A 56 4.90 -6.91 0.76
N ALA A 57 5.12 -6.08 1.79
CA ALA A 57 4.50 -4.75 1.87
C ALA A 57 4.94 -3.82 0.73
N VAL A 58 6.24 -3.84 0.38
CA VAL A 58 6.77 -3.07 -0.76
C VAL A 58 6.24 -3.63 -2.07
N PHE A 59 6.19 -4.96 -2.20
CA PHE A 59 5.63 -5.60 -3.39
C PHE A 59 4.17 -5.22 -3.58
N GLU A 60 3.34 -5.31 -2.54
CA GLU A 60 1.95 -4.87 -2.55
C GLU A 60 1.84 -3.39 -2.91
N HIS A 61 2.66 -2.52 -2.32
CA HIS A 61 2.65 -1.09 -2.63
C HIS A 61 3.02 -0.79 -4.08
N LEU A 62 3.99 -1.52 -4.65
CA LEU A 62 4.43 -1.34 -6.03
C LEU A 62 3.48 -1.99 -7.05
N THR A 63 2.69 -2.99 -6.65
CA THR A 63 1.74 -3.67 -7.55
C THR A 63 0.31 -3.17 -7.42
N HIS A 64 -0.06 -2.61 -6.27
CA HIS A 64 -1.33 -1.92 -6.09
C HIS A 64 -1.16 -0.44 -6.43
N ASP A 65 -1.17 -0.14 -7.73
CA ASP A 65 -1.69 1.14 -8.22
C ASP A 65 -3.20 1.19 -7.92
N SER A 66 -3.58 1.22 -6.64
CA SER A 66 -4.95 1.50 -6.23
C SER A 66 -5.17 2.98 -6.52
N PRO A 67 -5.99 3.36 -7.51
CA PRO A 67 -6.11 4.77 -7.86
C PRO A 67 -6.83 5.46 -6.70
N ALA A 68 -6.08 6.27 -5.94
CA ALA A 68 -6.65 7.04 -4.85
C ALA A 68 -7.71 8.00 -5.42
N GLY A 69 -8.87 8.08 -4.75
CA GLY A 69 -9.97 8.96 -5.13
C GLY A 69 -10.80 8.49 -6.33
N THR A 70 -11.42 9.44 -7.01
CA THR A 70 -12.29 9.22 -8.17
C THR A 70 -11.52 9.50 -9.46
N ARG A 71 -11.52 8.54 -10.40
CA ARG A 71 -10.90 8.70 -11.71
C ARG A 71 -11.84 8.15 -12.76
N VAL A 72 -12.49 9.02 -13.52
CA VAL A 72 -13.41 8.62 -14.58
C VAL A 72 -12.74 8.77 -15.94
N GLU A 73 -12.77 7.71 -16.72
CA GLU A 73 -12.28 7.63 -18.10
C GLU A 73 -13.48 7.36 -19.02
N VAL A 74 -13.46 7.92 -20.23
CA VAL A 74 -14.50 7.70 -21.24
C VAL A 74 -13.85 7.23 -22.53
N VAL A 75 -14.41 6.18 -23.12
CA VAL A 75 -13.96 5.62 -24.40
C VAL A 75 -15.14 5.57 -25.37
N LEU A 76 -14.93 6.05 -26.60
CA LEU A 76 -15.88 5.91 -27.70
C LEU A 76 -15.64 4.58 -28.42
N ALA A 77 -16.69 3.82 -28.69
CA ALA A 77 -16.64 2.62 -29.52
C ALA A 77 -16.92 2.99 -30.99
N LEU A 78 -15.92 3.59 -31.64
CA LEU A 78 -16.06 4.09 -33.02
C LEU A 78 -16.27 2.97 -34.06
N ASP A 79 -15.93 1.73 -33.72
CA ASP A 79 -16.16 0.53 -34.51
C ASP A 79 -17.59 -0.05 -34.38
N GLU A 80 -18.34 0.39 -33.36
CA GLU A 80 -19.73 0.00 -33.11
C GLU A 80 -20.73 1.08 -33.55
N VAL A 81 -20.27 2.08 -34.32
CA VAL A 81 -21.14 3.13 -34.85
C VAL A 81 -22.16 2.54 -35.81
N TYR A 82 -23.41 2.98 -35.66
CA TYR A 82 -24.48 2.62 -36.58
C TYR A 82 -25.30 3.85 -36.98
N GLU A 83 -25.88 3.80 -38.18
CA GLU A 83 -26.71 4.87 -38.74
C GLU A 83 -28.19 4.48 -38.70
N VAL A 84 -29.03 5.40 -38.24
CA VAL A 84 -30.50 5.29 -38.33
C VAL A 84 -31.06 6.61 -38.80
N GLU A 85 -31.82 6.61 -39.89
CA GLU A 85 -32.49 7.80 -40.44
C GLU A 85 -31.55 8.99 -40.71
N GLY A 86 -30.31 8.71 -41.15
CA GLY A 86 -29.31 9.76 -41.44
C GLY A 86 -28.58 10.31 -40.21
N ARG A 87 -28.79 9.71 -39.03
CA ARG A 87 -28.06 10.04 -37.79
C ARG A 87 -27.11 8.92 -37.41
N PHE A 88 -25.92 9.30 -36.98
CA PHE A 88 -24.89 8.40 -36.48
C PHE A 88 -24.98 8.28 -34.98
N PHE A 89 -25.07 7.04 -34.49
CA PHE A 89 -25.12 6.71 -33.08
C PHE A 89 -23.80 6.09 -32.67
N ILE A 90 -23.11 6.75 -31.74
CA ILE A 90 -21.76 6.43 -31.27
C ILE A 90 -21.88 5.93 -29.82
N PRO A 91 -21.71 4.63 -29.57
CA PRO A 91 -21.67 4.12 -28.21
C PRO A 91 -20.43 4.63 -27.48
N PHE A 92 -20.57 4.84 -26.17
CA PHE A 92 -19.45 5.18 -25.31
C PHE A 92 -19.53 4.42 -23.99
N THR A 93 -18.37 4.22 -23.39
CA THR A 93 -18.22 3.59 -22.09
C THR A 93 -17.48 4.52 -21.15
N ALA A 94 -18.14 4.89 -20.05
CA ALA A 94 -17.53 5.57 -18.92
C ALA A 94 -17.11 4.55 -17.85
N THR A 95 -15.84 4.58 -17.45
CA THR A 95 -15.26 3.68 -16.44
C THR A 95 -14.68 4.50 -15.30
N ASN A 96 -15.11 4.22 -14.07
CA ASN A 96 -14.45 4.77 -12.90
C ASN A 96 -13.32 3.83 -12.48
N ARG A 97 -12.09 4.19 -12.81
CA ARG A 97 -10.88 3.48 -12.37
C ARG A 97 -10.52 3.79 -10.91
N GLY A 98 -11.17 4.77 -10.30
CA GLY A 98 -10.97 5.19 -8.91
C GLY A 98 -11.43 4.18 -7.86
N ALA A 99 -10.89 4.33 -6.65
CA ALA A 99 -11.33 3.62 -5.45
C ALA A 99 -12.60 4.21 -4.83
N THR A 100 -12.97 5.45 -5.18
CA THR A 100 -14.17 6.14 -4.69
C THR A 100 -15.21 6.23 -5.82
N PRO A 101 -16.52 6.05 -5.55
CA PRO A 101 -17.56 6.26 -6.55
C PRO A 101 -17.62 7.73 -7.03
N ALA A 102 -18.22 7.93 -8.21
CA ALA A 102 -18.51 9.22 -8.79
C ALA A 102 -20.03 9.42 -8.91
N GLU A 103 -20.51 10.61 -8.59
CA GLU A 103 -21.90 11.02 -8.75
C GLU A 103 -21.99 12.16 -9.78
N ASP A 104 -23.16 12.32 -10.40
CA ASP A 104 -23.43 13.41 -11.37
C ASP A 104 -22.29 13.59 -12.40
N VAL A 105 -21.85 12.48 -13.00
CA VAL A 105 -20.78 12.50 -14.00
C VAL A 105 -21.33 13.06 -15.30
N VAL A 106 -20.73 14.15 -15.77
CA VAL A 106 -21.06 14.77 -17.05
C VAL A 106 -20.00 14.37 -18.07
N VAL A 107 -20.44 13.68 -19.11
CA VAL A 107 -19.62 13.33 -20.27
C VAL A 107 -19.92 14.32 -21.37
N THR A 108 -18.90 14.99 -21.88
CA THR A 108 -18.99 15.89 -23.04
C THR A 108 -18.41 15.19 -24.25
N VAL A 109 -19.19 15.14 -25.34
CA VAL A 109 -18.78 14.63 -26.63
C VAL A 109 -18.74 15.79 -27.63
N THR A 110 -17.60 15.93 -28.31
CA THR A 110 -17.34 17.05 -29.23
C THR A 110 -17.04 16.49 -30.62
N VAL A 111 -17.73 17.02 -31.63
CA VAL A 111 -17.46 16.76 -33.05
C VAL A 111 -16.71 17.97 -33.63
N ARG A 112 -15.62 17.71 -34.34
CA ARG A 112 -14.79 18.75 -34.95
C ARG A 112 -14.75 18.65 -36.46
N ALA A 113 -14.53 19.79 -37.12
CA ALA A 113 -14.18 19.80 -38.52
C ALA A 113 -12.86 19.05 -38.76
N PRO A 114 -12.68 18.36 -39.90
CA PRO A 114 -11.43 17.67 -40.18
C PRO A 114 -10.27 18.66 -40.31
N GLY A 115 -9.11 18.32 -39.74
CA GLY A 115 -7.88 19.13 -39.79
C GLY A 115 -7.28 19.40 -38.41
N PRO A 116 -6.03 19.92 -38.35
CA PRO A 116 -5.27 20.07 -37.10
C PRO A 116 -5.86 21.10 -36.11
N GLU A 117 -6.63 22.07 -36.60
CA GLU A 117 -7.31 23.09 -35.78
C GLU A 117 -8.80 23.14 -36.13
N GLY A 118 -9.39 21.96 -36.31
CA GLY A 118 -10.81 21.81 -36.62
C GLY A 118 -11.72 22.56 -35.65
N ALA A 119 -12.54 23.47 -36.18
CA ALA A 119 -13.58 24.15 -35.40
C ALA A 119 -14.56 23.12 -34.83
N VAL A 120 -15.09 23.39 -33.64
CA VAL A 120 -16.17 22.58 -33.05
C VAL A 120 -17.42 22.76 -33.91
N LEU A 121 -17.95 21.64 -34.42
CA LEU A 121 -19.18 21.60 -35.23
C LEU A 121 -20.39 21.29 -34.36
N GLU A 122 -20.21 20.41 -33.38
CA GLU A 122 -21.25 19.98 -32.46
C GLU A 122 -20.63 19.64 -31.11
N GLU A 123 -21.36 19.95 -30.04
CA GLU A 123 -21.04 19.53 -28.69
C GLU A 123 -22.31 19.03 -28.02
N GLY A 124 -22.24 17.86 -27.38
CA GLY A 124 -23.35 17.32 -26.59
C GLY A 124 -22.87 16.75 -25.28
N THR A 125 -23.81 16.62 -24.35
CA THR A 125 -23.54 16.12 -23.00
C THR A 125 -24.40 14.90 -22.68
N ALA A 126 -23.86 14.01 -21.86
CA ALA A 126 -24.58 12.89 -21.28
C ALA A 126 -24.32 12.84 -19.76
N ASP A 127 -25.41 12.78 -18.99
CA ASP A 127 -25.36 12.72 -17.54
C ASP A 127 -25.45 11.27 -17.06
N LEU A 128 -24.50 10.87 -16.20
CA LEU A 128 -24.53 9.59 -15.50
C LEU A 128 -24.69 9.89 -14.01
N ALA A 129 -25.87 9.58 -13.47
CA ALA A 129 -26.19 9.86 -12.07
C ALA A 129 -25.21 9.21 -11.09
N TYR A 130 -24.70 8.02 -11.42
CA TYR A 130 -23.82 7.28 -10.52
C TYR A 130 -22.89 6.31 -11.28
N LEU A 131 -21.62 6.32 -10.89
CA LEU A 131 -20.59 5.40 -11.36
C LEU A 131 -19.85 4.81 -10.15
N ALA A 132 -20.13 3.54 -9.87
CA ALA A 132 -19.54 2.81 -8.75
C ALA A 132 -18.00 2.81 -8.80
N ASN A 133 -17.35 2.52 -7.68
CA ASN A 133 -15.91 2.26 -7.64
C ASN A 133 -15.56 1.09 -8.57
N SER A 134 -14.53 1.24 -9.41
CA SER A 134 -14.19 0.24 -10.45
C SER A 134 -15.36 -0.11 -11.38
N GLY A 135 -16.40 0.72 -11.44
CA GLY A 135 -17.63 0.47 -12.16
C GLY A 135 -17.62 1.04 -13.57
N GLU A 136 -18.51 0.48 -14.40
CA GLU A 136 -18.68 0.85 -15.79
C GLU A 136 -20.14 1.22 -16.10
N ARG A 137 -20.32 2.21 -16.98
CA ARG A 137 -21.61 2.59 -17.55
C ARG A 137 -21.45 2.89 -19.03
N THR A 138 -22.38 2.35 -19.82
CA THR A 138 -22.48 2.62 -21.25
C THR A 138 -23.52 3.70 -21.52
N GLY A 139 -23.25 4.54 -22.49
CA GLY A 139 -24.19 5.51 -23.05
C GLY A 139 -24.04 5.60 -24.55
N GLN A 140 -24.76 6.55 -25.14
CA GLN A 140 -24.73 6.78 -26.57
C GLN A 140 -24.83 8.26 -26.88
N PHE A 141 -24.01 8.70 -27.82
CA PHE A 141 -24.08 10.03 -28.42
C PHE A 141 -24.63 9.90 -29.84
N ALA A 142 -25.41 10.87 -30.30
CA ALA A 142 -26.04 10.81 -31.60
C ALA A 142 -25.87 12.13 -32.33
N THR A 143 -25.28 12.09 -33.53
CA THR A 143 -24.84 13.25 -34.31
C THR A 143 -25.26 13.11 -35.78
N ASP A 144 -25.38 14.24 -36.48
CA ASP A 144 -25.61 14.28 -37.92
C ASP A 144 -24.29 14.14 -38.73
N TYR A 145 -23.14 14.15 -38.05
CA TYR A 145 -21.82 14.06 -38.67
C TYR A 145 -21.25 12.64 -38.61
N ASP A 146 -20.83 12.12 -39.77
CA ASP A 146 -20.22 10.79 -39.86
C ASP A 146 -18.86 10.76 -39.12
N PRO A 147 -18.70 9.95 -38.05
CA PRO A 147 -17.45 9.87 -37.29
C PRO A 147 -16.28 9.29 -38.09
N ALA A 148 -16.53 8.64 -39.24
CA ALA A 148 -15.45 8.22 -40.15
C ALA A 148 -14.82 9.42 -40.89
N THR A 149 -15.56 10.52 -41.02
CA THR A 149 -15.10 11.75 -41.70
C THR A 149 -14.73 12.84 -40.69
N TYR A 150 -15.53 13.00 -39.64
CA TYR A 150 -15.42 14.06 -38.65
C TYR A 150 -14.86 13.50 -37.33
N PRO A 151 -13.70 14.01 -36.85
CA PRO A 151 -13.17 13.58 -35.56
C PRO A 151 -14.18 13.80 -34.43
N VAL A 152 -14.39 12.76 -33.62
CA VAL A 152 -15.23 12.80 -32.42
C VAL A 152 -14.39 12.47 -31.20
N GLU A 153 -14.49 13.31 -30.18
CA GLU A 153 -13.76 13.17 -28.92
C GLU A 153 -14.76 13.15 -27.76
N ALA A 154 -14.50 12.33 -26.75
CA ALA A 154 -15.27 12.32 -25.51
C ALA A 154 -14.37 12.62 -24.31
N SER A 155 -14.88 13.38 -23.37
CA SER A 155 -14.18 13.74 -22.14
C SER A 155 -15.15 13.85 -20.96
N VAL A 156 -14.63 13.71 -19.75
CA VAL A 156 -15.39 13.98 -18.53
C VAL A 156 -15.25 15.47 -18.22
N SER A 157 -16.34 16.21 -18.26
CA SER A 157 -16.35 17.64 -17.97
C SER A 157 -16.51 17.93 -16.49
N SER A 158 -17.32 17.15 -15.77
CA SER A 158 -17.45 17.25 -14.32
C SER A 158 -17.91 15.94 -13.66
N PHE A 159 -17.68 15.83 -12.35
CA PHE A 159 -18.26 14.81 -11.49
C PHE A 159 -18.27 15.32 -10.03
N GLN A 160 -19.08 14.69 -9.19
CA GLN A 160 -19.08 14.89 -7.74
C GLN A 160 -18.49 13.66 -7.04
N THR A 161 -17.87 13.91 -5.89
CA THR A 161 -17.42 12.87 -4.96
C THR A 161 -18.35 12.91 -3.75
N PRO A 162 -18.79 11.76 -3.20
CA PRO A 162 -19.66 11.72 -2.02
C PRO A 162 -19.04 12.32 -0.77
#